data_AF-A0A368FZK2-F1
#
_entry.id   AF-A0A368FZK2-F1
#
_cell.length_a   1.000
_cell.length_b   1.000
_cell.length_c   1.000
_cell.angle_alpha   90.00
_cell.angle_beta   90.00
_cell.angle_gamma   90.00
#
_symmetry.space_group_name_H-M   'P 1'
#
loop_
_entity.id
_entity.type
_entity.pdbx_description
1 polymer ?
#
loop_
_entity_poly.entity_id
_entity_poly.type
_entity_poly.pdbx_seq_one_letter_code
_entity_poly.pdbx_strand_id
1 'polypeptide(L)'
;MLTHVLPYAHYDILNSCGPNPSVCCEFDFKRMTHWSCPGVKPVPITPANVAAKARALVAQLKEMAQMYESNVLLMVHGDDFRFNMIEEWHQHHDNFLPLFEEINTSGLAEIRFGTFSDYFTALEKWYADNGKQPATLSGDFFPYK
;
A
#
# COMPACT_ATOMS: atom_id res chain seq x y z
N MET A 1 -15.74 6.79 17.58
CA MET A 1 -15.44 5.86 16.48
C MET A 1 -14.11 6.28 15.91
N LEU A 2 -13.14 5.37 15.81
CA LEU A 2 -11.88 5.64 15.12
C LEU A 2 -12.13 5.64 13.61
N THR A 3 -11.59 6.60 12.89
CA THR A 3 -11.81 6.77 11.45
C THR A 3 -10.47 7.03 10.78
N HIS A 4 -10.23 6.33 9.66
CA HIS A 4 -9.07 6.52 8.82
C HIS A 4 -9.52 7.01 7.45
N VAL A 5 -9.01 8.17 7.03
CA VAL A 5 -9.26 8.74 5.70
C VAL A 5 -8.01 8.45 4.86
N LEU A 6 -8.21 7.83 3.69
CA LEU A 6 -7.13 7.60 2.73
C LEU A 6 -6.65 8.95 2.19
N PRO A 7 -5.35 9.10 1.90
CA PRO A 7 -4.76 10.43 1.75
C PRO A 7 -4.76 10.91 0.30
N TYR A 8 -5.16 10.07 -0.65
CA TYR A 8 -5.09 10.32 -2.08
C TYR A 8 -6.49 10.30 -2.72
N ALA A 9 -6.53 10.67 -4.01
CA ALA A 9 -7.77 10.96 -4.73
C ALA A 9 -8.62 9.73 -5.09
N HIS A 10 -8.06 8.52 -5.05
CA HIS A 10 -8.75 7.30 -5.44
C HIS A 10 -8.30 6.10 -4.59
N TYR A 11 -9.10 5.03 -4.58
CA TYR A 11 -8.79 3.78 -3.86
C TYR A 11 -8.05 2.75 -4.72
N ASP A 12 -7.71 3.08 -5.97
CA ASP A 12 -7.04 2.12 -6.85
C ASP A 12 -5.59 1.91 -6.40
N ILE A 13 -4.92 0.89 -6.94
CA ILE A 13 -3.53 0.57 -6.60
C ILE A 13 -2.58 1.76 -6.88
N LEU A 14 -2.86 2.54 -7.93
CA LEU A 14 -2.02 3.67 -8.34
C LEU A 14 -2.04 4.80 -7.32
N ASN A 15 -3.13 4.94 -6.57
CA ASN A 15 -3.32 5.98 -5.55
C ASN A 15 -3.27 5.40 -4.13
N SER A 16 -2.64 4.24 -3.92
CA SER A 16 -2.66 3.58 -2.61
C SER A 16 -1.28 3.18 -2.06
N CYS A 17 -0.22 3.26 -2.88
CA CYS A 17 1.15 2.92 -2.43
C CYS A 17 1.98 4.14 -1.99
N GLY A 18 1.61 5.35 -2.44
CA GLY A 18 2.40 6.56 -2.33
C GLY A 18 1.93 7.66 -3.30
N PRO A 19 2.61 8.82 -3.32
CA PRO A 19 2.14 9.98 -4.09
C PRO A 19 2.46 9.91 -5.58
N ASN A 20 3.31 8.99 -6.03
CA ASN A 20 3.68 8.84 -7.44
C ASN A 20 2.94 7.66 -8.09
N PRO A 21 1.85 7.93 -8.85
CA PRO A 21 1.06 6.86 -9.46
C PRO A 21 1.81 6.09 -10.53
N SER A 22 2.84 6.67 -11.16
CA SER A 22 3.67 5.93 -12.12
C SER A 22 4.49 4.85 -11.44
N VAL A 23 5.04 5.14 -10.25
CA VAL A 23 5.77 4.14 -9.45
C VAL A 23 4.81 3.14 -8.82
N CYS A 24 3.68 3.60 -8.27
CA CYS A 24 2.67 2.69 -7.71
C CYS A 24 2.10 1.73 -8.75
N CYS A 25 1.95 2.18 -10.00
CA CYS A 25 1.51 1.32 -11.09
C CYS A 25 2.45 0.14 -11.32
N GLU A 26 3.76 0.27 -11.05
CA GLU A 26 4.74 -0.83 -11.19
C GLU A 26 4.47 -2.01 -10.23
N PHE A 27 3.63 -1.81 -9.22
CA PHE A 27 3.20 -2.82 -8.24
C PHE A 27 1.75 -3.28 -8.46
N ASP A 28 1.06 -2.77 -9.49
CA ASP A 28 -0.18 -3.37 -9.99
C ASP A 28 0.15 -4.49 -10.99
N PHE A 29 0.49 -5.67 -10.48
CA PHE A 29 0.94 -6.78 -11.32
C PHE A 29 -0.08 -7.28 -12.37
N LYS A 30 -1.38 -6.95 -12.25
CA LYS A 30 -2.34 -7.24 -13.32
C LYS A 30 -2.01 -6.47 -14.60
N ARG A 31 -1.36 -5.31 -14.47
CA ARG A 31 -0.85 -4.49 -15.56
C ARG A 31 0.36 -5.05 -16.29
N MET A 32 0.85 -6.22 -15.87
CA MET A 32 1.77 -7.03 -16.70
C MET A 32 1.08 -7.59 -17.95
N THR A 33 -0.19 -7.98 -17.86
CA THR A 33 -0.92 -8.61 -18.98
C THR A 33 -2.15 -7.83 -19.40
N HIS A 34 -2.73 -7.02 -18.52
CA HIS A 34 -3.98 -6.28 -18.75
C HIS A 34 -3.85 -4.79 -18.45
N TRP A 35 -4.29 -3.92 -19.37
CA TRP A 35 -4.18 -2.46 -19.25
C TRP A 35 -2.75 -1.92 -19.26
N SER A 36 -2.62 -0.60 -19.38
CA SER A 36 -1.35 0.12 -19.41
C SER A 36 -1.10 0.85 -18.09
N CYS A 37 0.17 1.20 -17.84
CA CYS A 37 0.55 2.15 -16.80
C CYS A 37 0.78 3.54 -17.42
N PRO A 38 0.60 4.62 -16.64
CA PRO A 38 1.02 5.96 -17.06
C PRO A 38 2.53 6.06 -17.32
N GLY A 39 3.31 5.24 -16.60
CA GLY A 39 4.76 5.14 -16.73
C GLY A 39 5.23 3.74 -17.10
N VAL A 40 6.25 3.26 -16.37
CA VAL A 40 6.84 1.94 -16.62
C VAL A 40 5.82 0.84 -16.33
N LYS A 41 5.73 -0.13 -17.24
CA LYS A 41 4.88 -1.31 -17.05
C LYS A 41 5.47 -2.21 -15.94
N PRO A 42 4.63 -2.86 -15.12
CA PRO A 42 5.09 -3.85 -14.16
C PRO A 42 5.83 -4.97 -14.87
N VAL A 43 6.81 -5.53 -14.17
CA VAL A 43 7.59 -6.67 -14.62
C VAL A 43 7.63 -7.69 -13.49
N PRO A 44 7.81 -8.99 -13.81
CA PRO A 44 7.98 -10.00 -12.78
C PRO A 44 9.14 -9.65 -11.84
N ILE A 45 8.93 -9.91 -10.56
CA ILE A 45 9.95 -9.77 -9.52
C ILE A 45 10.91 -10.95 -9.65
N THR A 46 12.19 -10.62 -9.72
CA THR A 46 13.28 -11.57 -9.93
C THR A 46 14.42 -11.24 -8.98
N PRO A 47 15.34 -12.19 -8.72
CA PRO A 47 16.52 -11.90 -7.90
C PRO A 47 17.34 -10.71 -8.39
N ALA A 48 17.32 -10.43 -9.71
CA ALA A 48 18.05 -9.32 -10.30
C ALA A 48 17.42 -7.93 -10.04
N ASN A 49 16.10 -7.86 -9.80
CA ASN A 49 15.38 -6.58 -9.66
C ASN A 49 14.75 -6.36 -8.28
N VAL A 50 14.62 -7.40 -7.45
CA VAL A 50 13.86 -7.36 -6.18
C VAL A 50 14.36 -6.26 -5.25
N ALA A 51 15.66 -6.12 -5.08
CA ALA A 51 16.25 -5.09 -4.23
C ALA A 51 15.94 -3.67 -4.69
N ALA A 52 15.94 -3.42 -6.01
CA ALA A 52 15.61 -2.11 -6.57
C ALA A 52 14.10 -1.81 -6.44
N LYS A 53 13.25 -2.80 -6.72
CA LYS A 53 11.78 -2.68 -6.61
C LYS A 53 11.34 -2.52 -5.16
N ALA A 54 11.94 -3.25 -4.23
CA ALA A 54 11.71 -3.11 -2.78
C ALA A 54 12.01 -1.68 -2.31
N ARG A 55 13.16 -1.12 -2.68
CA ARG A 55 13.50 0.27 -2.35
C ARG A 55 12.52 1.29 -2.94
N ALA A 56 12.09 1.08 -4.18
CA ALA A 56 11.11 1.96 -4.83
C ALA A 56 9.74 1.93 -4.12
N LEU A 57 9.23 0.74 -3.79
CA LEU A 57 7.99 0.60 -3.02
C LEU A 57 8.09 1.26 -1.65
N VAL A 58 9.16 0.95 -0.90
CA VAL A 58 9.36 1.51 0.45
C VAL A 58 9.53 3.02 0.42
N ALA A 59 10.15 3.60 -0.61
CA ALA A 59 10.23 5.06 -0.75
C ALA A 59 8.84 5.70 -0.84
N GLN A 60 7.96 5.13 -1.67
CA GLN A 60 6.57 5.57 -1.81
C GLN A 60 5.76 5.39 -0.50
N LEU A 61 5.92 4.26 0.17
CA LEU A 61 5.28 3.99 1.46
C LEU A 61 5.78 4.97 2.55
N LYS A 62 7.07 5.31 2.57
CA LYS A 62 7.64 6.28 3.51
C LYS A 62 7.13 7.69 3.27
N GLU A 63 6.95 8.09 2.01
CA GLU A 63 6.30 9.36 1.65
C GLU A 63 4.84 9.38 2.13
N MET A 64 4.09 8.30 1.90
CA MET A 64 2.71 8.17 2.40
C MET A 64 2.64 8.23 3.93
N ALA A 65 3.59 7.58 4.62
CA ALA A 65 3.65 7.55 6.08
C ALA A 65 3.83 8.95 6.70
N GLN A 66 4.39 9.94 5.98
CA GLN A 66 4.51 11.32 6.49
C GLN A 66 3.15 12.01 6.68
N MET A 67 2.08 11.50 6.07
CA MET A 67 0.72 12.05 6.23
C MET A 67 -0.02 11.49 7.44
N TYR A 68 0.60 10.56 8.17
CA TYR A 68 0.03 9.91 9.34
C TYR A 68 0.91 10.12 10.58
N GLU A 69 0.28 10.05 11.75
CA GLU A 69 1.00 10.23 13.01
C GLU A 69 1.74 8.96 13.47
N SER A 70 1.22 7.78 13.10
CA SER A 70 1.74 6.49 13.52
C SER A 70 2.76 5.92 12.53
N ASN A 71 3.57 4.97 13.01
CA ASN A 71 4.42 4.14 12.14
C ASN A 71 3.69 2.89 11.60
N VAL A 72 2.36 2.85 11.72
CA VAL A 72 1.51 1.76 11.23
C VAL A 72 0.82 2.25 9.97
N LEU A 73 1.13 1.63 8.82
CA LEU A 73 0.70 2.10 7.51
C LEU A 73 -0.28 1.12 6.86
N LEU A 74 -1.29 1.65 6.18
CA LEU A 74 -2.24 0.88 5.37
C LEU A 74 -2.04 1.21 3.89
N MET A 75 -1.59 0.22 3.11
CA MET A 75 -1.65 0.26 1.65
C MET A 75 -2.81 -0.63 1.22
N VAL A 76 -3.88 -0.03 0.69
CA VAL A 76 -4.97 -0.81 0.09
C VAL A 76 -4.54 -1.28 -1.30
N HIS A 77 -4.87 -2.52 -1.65
CA HIS A 77 -4.38 -3.13 -2.88
C HIS A 77 -5.52 -3.78 -3.65
N GLY A 78 -6.23 -2.96 -4.42
CA GLY A 78 -7.41 -3.36 -5.18
C GLY A 78 -7.92 -2.24 -6.08
N ASP A 79 -9.02 -2.52 -6.77
CA ASP A 79 -9.72 -1.62 -7.68
C ASP A 79 -11.08 -2.28 -8.04
N ASP A 80 -11.85 -1.68 -8.94
CA ASP A 80 -13.12 -2.21 -9.42
C ASP A 80 -13.03 -3.64 -9.96
N PHE A 81 -13.82 -4.54 -9.37
CA PHE A 81 -13.96 -5.95 -9.77
C PHE A 81 -12.62 -6.70 -9.94
N ARG A 82 -11.61 -6.33 -9.16
CA ARG A 82 -10.32 -7.04 -9.13
C ARG A 82 -10.44 -8.38 -8.39
N PHE A 83 -9.42 -9.19 -8.52
CA PHE A 83 -9.26 -10.56 -8.02
C PHE A 83 -10.26 -11.55 -8.61
N ASN A 84 -10.68 -11.29 -9.85
CA ASN A 84 -11.67 -12.08 -10.58
C ASN A 84 -11.07 -13.20 -11.45
N MET A 85 -9.74 -13.31 -11.55
CA MET A 85 -9.04 -14.32 -12.34
C MET A 85 -7.93 -14.97 -11.53
N ILE A 86 -7.77 -16.28 -11.65
CA ILE A 86 -6.69 -17.01 -10.96
C ILE A 86 -5.30 -16.51 -11.37
N GLU A 87 -5.12 -16.14 -12.65
CA GLU A 87 -3.89 -15.51 -13.15
C GLU A 87 -3.54 -14.26 -12.34
N GLU A 88 -4.53 -13.40 -12.10
CA GLU A 88 -4.32 -12.18 -11.34
C GLU A 88 -3.88 -12.49 -9.89
N TRP A 89 -4.53 -13.47 -9.24
CA TRP A 89 -4.14 -13.89 -7.90
C TRP A 89 -2.65 -14.26 -7.85
N HIS A 90 -2.19 -15.08 -8.80
CA HIS A 90 -0.77 -15.46 -8.91
C HIS A 90 0.13 -14.27 -9.24
N GLN A 91 -0.28 -13.41 -10.17
CA GLN A 91 0.48 -12.21 -10.51
C GLN A 91 0.73 -11.30 -9.31
N HIS A 92 -0.25 -11.09 -8.44
CA HIS A 92 -0.03 -10.28 -7.24
C HIS A 92 0.70 -11.06 -6.16
N HIS A 93 0.17 -12.22 -5.76
CA HIS A 93 0.72 -13.01 -4.66
C HIS A 93 2.19 -13.37 -4.89
N ASP A 94 2.52 -13.95 -6.04
CA ASP A 94 3.84 -14.52 -6.29
C ASP A 94 4.91 -13.44 -6.51
N ASN A 95 4.51 -12.21 -6.87
CA ASN A 95 5.43 -11.08 -6.99
C ASN A 95 5.60 -10.30 -5.68
N PHE A 96 4.57 -10.21 -4.83
CA PHE A 96 4.69 -9.54 -3.54
C PHE A 96 5.49 -10.35 -2.52
N LEU A 97 5.39 -11.68 -2.51
CA LEU A 97 6.15 -12.50 -1.56
C LEU A 97 7.67 -12.22 -1.56
N PRO A 98 8.39 -12.27 -2.70
CA PRO A 98 9.81 -11.94 -2.72
C PRO A 98 10.10 -10.47 -2.39
N LEU A 99 9.19 -9.53 -2.71
CA LEU A 99 9.33 -8.13 -2.29
C LEU A 99 9.24 -7.99 -0.77
N PHE A 100 8.26 -8.64 -0.13
CA PHE A 100 8.11 -8.60 1.32
C PHE A 100 9.30 -9.25 2.01
N GLU A 101 9.80 -10.38 1.50
CA GLU A 101 11.01 -11.01 2.00
C GLU A 101 12.22 -10.07 1.95
N GLU A 102 12.48 -9.46 0.79
CA GLU A 102 13.59 -8.50 0.62
C GLU A 102 13.44 -7.28 1.55
N ILE A 103 12.24 -6.70 1.66
CA ILE A 103 11.98 -5.52 2.50
C ILE A 103 12.23 -5.83 3.98
N ASN A 104 11.70 -6.97 4.45
CA ASN A 104 11.82 -7.39 5.84
C ASN A 104 13.27 -7.77 6.19
N THR A 105 13.94 -8.57 5.36
CA THR A 105 15.32 -9.05 5.61
C THR A 105 16.35 -7.94 5.48
N SER A 106 16.12 -6.94 4.61
CA SER A 106 16.97 -5.75 4.51
C SER A 106 16.71 -4.70 5.60
N GLY A 107 15.75 -4.93 6.49
CA GLY A 107 15.39 -3.99 7.56
C GLY A 107 14.83 -2.66 7.05
N LEU A 108 14.23 -2.65 5.85
CA LEU A 108 13.69 -1.42 5.25
C LEU A 108 12.36 -1.01 5.88
N ALA A 109 11.53 -1.99 6.24
CA ALA A 109 10.26 -1.89 6.95
C ALA A 109 9.82 -3.29 7.44
N GLU A 110 8.79 -3.35 8.28
CA GLU A 110 8.02 -4.57 8.52
C GLU A 110 6.77 -4.55 7.62
N ILE A 111 6.66 -5.50 6.70
CA ILE A 111 5.59 -5.55 5.69
C ILE A 111 5.04 -6.96 5.51
N ARG A 112 3.72 -7.06 5.36
CA ARG A 112 3.00 -8.32 5.11
C ARG A 112 1.63 -8.04 4.49
N PHE A 113 1.01 -9.08 3.95
CA PHE A 113 -0.44 -9.06 3.76
C PHE A 113 -1.15 -8.95 5.11
N GLY A 114 -2.27 -8.24 5.12
CA GLY A 114 -3.05 -8.01 6.33
C GLY A 114 -4.49 -7.64 6.00
N THR A 115 -5.28 -7.53 7.06
CA THR A 115 -6.69 -7.14 7.02
C THR A 115 -6.89 -5.74 7.62
N PHE A 116 -8.06 -5.13 7.41
CA PHE A 116 -8.40 -3.89 8.12
C PHE A 116 -8.38 -4.07 9.64
N SER A 117 -8.77 -5.24 10.15
CA SER A 117 -8.70 -5.56 11.58
C SER A 117 -7.26 -5.58 12.09
N ASP A 118 -6.33 -6.15 11.33
CA ASP A 118 -4.90 -6.11 11.68
C ASP A 118 -4.38 -4.68 11.80
N TYR A 119 -4.74 -3.84 10.81
CA TYR A 119 -4.33 -2.44 10.76
C TYR A 119 -4.87 -1.65 11.95
N PHE A 120 -6.18 -1.69 12.20
CA PHE A 120 -6.77 -0.93 13.31
C PHE A 120 -6.29 -1.45 14.69
N THR A 121 -6.09 -2.76 14.84
CA THR A 121 -5.51 -3.34 16.05
C THR A 121 -4.09 -2.81 16.31
N ALA A 122 -3.24 -2.78 15.27
CA ALA A 122 -1.89 -2.24 15.38
C ALA A 122 -1.88 -0.73 15.64
N LEU A 123 -2.80 0.02 15.03
CA LEU A 123 -2.93 1.46 15.20
C LEU A 123 -3.38 1.82 16.63
N GLU A 124 -4.38 1.14 17.18
CA GLU A 124 -4.83 1.33 18.57
C GLU A 124 -3.72 0.99 19.56
N LYS A 125 -2.99 -0.11 19.31
CA LYS A 125 -1.80 -0.46 20.10
C LYS A 125 -0.75 0.65 20.05
N TRP A 126 -0.47 1.22 18.88
CA TRP A 126 0.49 2.31 18.76
C TRP A 126 0.06 3.54 19.58
N TYR A 127 -1.21 3.93 19.54
CA TYR A 127 -1.72 5.03 20.38
C TYR A 127 -1.52 4.75 21.87
N ALA A 128 -1.87 3.54 22.32
CA ALA A 128 -1.72 3.13 23.71
C ALA A 128 -0.25 3.12 24.16
N ASP A 129 0.65 2.55 23.37
CA ASP A 129 2.09 2.45 23.68
C ASP A 129 2.78 3.83 23.70
N ASN A 130 2.25 4.81 22.96
CA ASN A 130 2.81 6.17 22.90
C ASN A 130 2.09 7.18 23.80
N GLY A 131 1.09 6.75 24.58
CA GLY A 131 0.29 7.64 25.44
C GLY A 131 -0.44 8.74 24.67
N LYS A 132 -0.79 8.46 23.41
CA LYS A 132 -1.45 9.40 22.49
C LYS A 132 -2.92 9.03 22.30
N GLN A 133 -3.70 9.98 21.82
CA GLN A 133 -5.09 9.78 21.43
C GLN A 133 -5.32 10.32 20.02
N PRO A 134 -6.15 9.66 19.19
CA PRO A 134 -6.54 10.21 17.90
C PRO A 134 -7.23 11.57 18.06
N ALA A 135 -7.05 12.46 17.07
CA ALA A 135 -7.77 13.72 17.03
C ALA A 135 -9.30 13.50 16.99
N THR A 136 -10.04 14.32 17.72
CA THR A 136 -11.51 14.34 17.68
C THR A 136 -12.00 15.24 16.54
N LEU A 137 -12.92 14.74 15.72
CA LEU A 137 -13.54 15.49 14.63
C LEU A 137 -15.07 15.33 14.69
N SER A 138 -15.80 16.40 14.41
CA SER A 138 -17.26 16.38 14.21
C SER A 138 -17.63 17.17 12.94
N GLY A 139 -18.71 16.77 12.28
CA GLY A 139 -19.16 17.36 11.01
C GLY A 139 -19.47 16.29 9.96
N ASP A 140 -19.46 16.69 8.70
CA ASP A 140 -19.62 15.82 7.54
C ASP A 140 -18.47 15.99 6.53
N PHE A 141 -18.54 15.24 5.43
CA PHE A 141 -17.62 15.34 4.29
C PHE A 141 -18.39 15.73 3.02
N PHE A 142 -19.29 16.71 3.11
CA PHE A 142 -20.11 17.16 1.97
C PHE A 142 -19.97 18.67 1.66
N PRO A 143 -20.08 19.06 0.37
CA PRO A 143 -20.05 18.20 -0.81
C PRO A 143 -18.62 17.79 -1.19
N TYR A 144 -18.45 16.54 -1.64
CA TYR A 144 -17.22 16.08 -2.29
C TYR A 144 -16.99 16.81 -3.62
N LYS A 145 -15.73 17.01 -4.01
CA LYS A 145 -15.33 17.69 -5.25
C LYS A 145 -14.33 16.86 -6.04
#